data_AF-A0A3D2JRN9-F1
#
_entry.id   AF-A0A3D2JRN9-F1
#
_cell.length_a   1.000
_cell.length_b   1.000
_cell.length_c   1.000
_cell.angle_alpha   90.00
_cell.angle_beta   90.00
_cell.angle_gamma   90.00
#
_symmetry.space_group_name_H-M   'P 1'
#
loop_
_entity.id
_entity.type
_entity.pdbx_description
1 polymer ?
#
loop_
_entity_poly.entity_id
_entity_poly.type
_entity_poly.pdbx_seq_one_letter_code
_entity_poly.pdbx_strand_id
1 'polypeptide(L)'
;MSYTFKPDEMYRMPTHFGPATGPRRGPEGRKFECIDNPKSVSLSVAFLSNAAQLENLLPPGFSLHGDPIVTVTETNMTEIEWLAGRGYSVLGVTIPAKFKGEKDTAVGPFLTVLWENLADPIITGREELGFSKIYCEIPDIRVVDNTAAAQASWLGFQFMDMEVTNLVPTSEPAPAKQVDGQLHYKYMPRTGEWGTADSQYAVITPAEGWNAVVNENLVGDATINWNEARWEDLPTFYQAVNAFAELEIKEFVGGSLTRSTGGKDLSDQRILY
;
A
#
# COMPACT_ATOMS: atom_id res chain seq x y z
N MET A 1 32.69 -19.59 18.54
CA MET A 1 32.80 -18.27 17.86
C MET A 1 31.39 -17.78 17.60
N SER A 2 31.11 -16.49 17.82
CA SER A 2 29.84 -15.85 17.45
C SER A 2 29.78 -15.56 15.95
N TYR A 3 28.60 -15.38 15.39
CA TYR A 3 28.46 -14.93 14.00
C TYR A 3 28.81 -13.43 13.88
N THR A 4 29.23 -13.00 12.69
CA THR A 4 29.50 -11.60 12.37
C THR A 4 28.64 -11.16 11.19
N PHE A 5 28.33 -9.87 11.14
CA PHE A 5 27.68 -9.28 9.97
C PHE A 5 28.66 -9.24 8.80
N LYS A 6 28.19 -9.62 7.61
CA LYS A 6 28.90 -9.47 6.35
C LYS A 6 28.74 -8.01 5.91
N PRO A 7 29.83 -7.31 5.55
CA PRO A 7 29.74 -5.97 4.98
C PRO A 7 28.84 -5.94 3.75
N ASP A 8 28.17 -4.80 3.53
CA ASP A 8 27.35 -4.49 2.36
C ASP A 8 26.15 -5.44 2.10
N GLU A 9 25.77 -6.22 3.10
CA GLU A 9 24.64 -7.15 3.03
C GLU A 9 23.41 -6.62 3.79
N MET A 10 22.22 -6.98 3.30
CA MET A 10 20.95 -6.58 3.92
C MET A 10 20.60 -7.53 5.07
N TYR A 11 20.28 -6.99 6.24
CA TYR A 11 19.89 -7.78 7.42
C TYR A 11 18.53 -7.35 7.95
N ARG A 12 17.77 -8.35 8.38
CA ARG A 12 16.55 -8.23 9.19
C ARG A 12 16.58 -9.34 10.23
N MET A 13 15.80 -9.21 11.30
CA MET A 13 15.67 -10.31 12.25
C MET A 13 15.01 -11.51 11.57
N PRO A 14 15.38 -12.77 11.89
CA PRO A 14 16.53 -13.18 12.71
C PRO A 14 17.90 -13.12 11.99
N THR A 15 18.83 -12.30 12.48
CA THR A 15 20.11 -12.00 11.82
C THR A 15 21.14 -13.14 11.86
N HIS A 16 20.99 -14.10 12.77
CA HIS A 16 21.93 -15.20 12.98
C HIS A 16 21.91 -16.25 11.86
N PHE A 17 20.90 -16.21 10.97
CA PHE A 17 20.82 -17.06 9.78
C PHE A 17 21.42 -16.40 8.52
N GLY A 18 22.06 -15.24 8.67
CA GLY A 18 22.71 -14.52 7.58
C GLY A 18 21.86 -13.38 7.00
N PRO A 19 22.29 -12.83 5.85
CA PRO A 19 21.57 -11.75 5.19
C PRO A 19 20.13 -12.13 4.84
N ALA A 20 19.21 -11.18 4.95
CA ALA A 20 17.82 -11.37 4.64
C ALA A 20 17.61 -11.65 3.15
N THR A 21 16.60 -12.46 2.83
CA THR A 21 16.06 -12.61 1.48
C THR A 21 14.72 -11.90 1.37
N GLY A 22 14.34 -11.45 0.19
CA GLY A 22 13.07 -10.74 -0.02
C GLY A 22 13.04 -10.02 -1.37
N PRO A 23 12.14 -9.04 -1.54
CA PRO A 23 11.91 -8.40 -2.83
C PRO A 23 13.14 -7.70 -3.41
N ARG A 24 14.06 -7.22 -2.57
CA ARG A 24 15.29 -6.49 -2.99
C ARG A 24 16.55 -7.35 -3.01
N ARG A 25 16.45 -8.60 -2.53
CA ARG A 25 17.60 -9.49 -2.38
C ARG A 25 17.17 -10.95 -2.42
N GLY A 26 17.40 -11.60 -3.56
CA GLY A 26 17.18 -13.03 -3.76
C GLY A 26 18.34 -13.89 -3.25
N PRO A 27 18.32 -15.20 -3.58
CA PRO A 27 19.46 -16.09 -3.37
C PRO A 27 20.75 -15.48 -3.93
N GLU A 28 21.84 -15.61 -3.18
CA GLU A 28 23.16 -15.10 -3.56
C GLU A 28 23.22 -13.58 -3.82
N GLY A 29 22.25 -12.82 -3.34
CA GLY A 29 22.23 -11.36 -3.47
C GLY A 29 21.68 -10.85 -4.80
N ARG A 30 21.10 -11.72 -5.64
CA ARG A 30 20.50 -11.31 -6.92
C ARG A 30 19.35 -10.32 -6.72
N LYS A 31 19.17 -9.38 -7.65
CA LYS A 31 18.01 -8.49 -7.70
C LYS A 31 16.89 -9.07 -8.56
N PHE A 32 15.71 -8.48 -8.47
CA PHE A 32 14.54 -8.84 -9.26
C PHE A 32 14.14 -7.64 -10.12
N GLU A 33 14.19 -7.80 -11.45
CA GLU A 33 13.88 -6.72 -12.38
C GLU A 33 12.37 -6.43 -12.45
N CYS A 34 11.53 -7.40 -12.10
CA CYS A 34 10.07 -7.28 -12.13
C CYS A 34 9.52 -6.83 -13.51
N ILE A 35 10.10 -7.33 -14.61
CA ILE A 35 9.66 -7.00 -15.98
C ILE A 35 8.41 -7.80 -16.34
N ASP A 36 8.51 -9.13 -16.32
CA ASP A 36 7.42 -10.02 -16.73
C ASP A 36 6.58 -10.53 -15.54
N ASN A 37 6.88 -10.05 -14.33
CA ASN A 37 6.20 -10.42 -13.10
C ASN A 37 6.24 -9.26 -12.08
N PRO A 38 5.27 -9.17 -11.15
CA PRO A 38 4.11 -10.05 -10.99
C PRO A 38 3.01 -9.81 -12.03
N LYS A 39 2.05 -10.74 -12.11
CA LYS A 39 0.75 -10.48 -12.74
C LYS A 39 -0.21 -9.97 -11.68
N SER A 40 -0.84 -8.84 -11.95
CA SER A 40 -1.67 -8.14 -10.98
C SER A 40 -3.08 -7.91 -11.50
N VAL A 41 -4.06 -8.06 -10.61
CA VAL A 41 -5.44 -7.62 -10.81
C VAL A 41 -5.73 -6.62 -9.71
N SER A 42 -6.13 -5.40 -10.08
CA SER A 42 -6.38 -4.32 -9.13
C SER A 42 -7.80 -3.79 -9.27
N LEU A 43 -8.52 -3.69 -8.15
CA LEU A 43 -9.83 -3.03 -8.04
C LEU A 43 -9.66 -1.77 -7.21
N SER A 44 -10.11 -0.63 -7.74
CA SER A 44 -9.97 0.67 -7.08
C SER A 44 -11.31 1.40 -7.00
N VAL A 45 -11.53 2.06 -5.87
CA VAL A 45 -12.66 2.97 -5.61
C VAL A 45 -12.10 4.32 -5.17
N ALA A 46 -12.60 5.40 -5.76
CA ALA A 46 -12.26 6.75 -5.38
C ALA A 46 -13.50 7.57 -5.02
N PHE A 47 -13.41 8.36 -3.96
CA PHE A 47 -14.49 9.26 -3.53
C PHE A 47 -13.95 10.57 -2.96
N LEU A 48 -14.71 11.64 -3.15
CA LEU A 48 -14.48 12.95 -2.55
C LEU A 48 -14.93 12.91 -1.08
N SER A 49 -14.08 13.40 -0.18
CA SER A 49 -14.33 13.40 1.26
C SER A 49 -14.18 14.79 1.90
N ASN A 50 -14.16 14.82 3.23
CA ASN A 50 -13.97 16.02 4.01
C ASN A 50 -12.48 16.32 4.20
N ALA A 51 -12.02 17.45 3.65
CA ALA A 51 -10.61 17.84 3.73
C ALA A 51 -10.07 17.89 5.17
N ALA A 52 -10.86 18.36 6.14
CA ALA A 52 -10.43 18.45 7.53
C ALA A 52 -10.27 17.07 8.18
N GLN A 53 -11.12 16.09 7.82
CA GLN A 53 -10.95 14.70 8.27
C GLN A 53 -9.66 14.10 7.69
N LEU A 54 -9.38 14.34 6.40
CA LEU A 54 -8.16 13.81 5.76
C LEU A 54 -6.89 14.47 6.30
N GLU A 55 -6.90 15.76 6.61
CA GLU A 55 -5.76 16.45 7.22
C GLU A 55 -5.38 15.85 8.59
N ASN A 56 -6.36 15.40 9.37
CA ASN A 56 -6.11 14.75 10.67
C ASN A 56 -5.40 13.38 10.55
N LEU A 57 -5.39 12.78 9.36
CA LEU A 57 -4.71 11.50 9.09
C LEU A 57 -3.26 11.69 8.60
N LEU A 58 -2.83 12.93 8.35
CA LEU A 58 -1.52 13.22 7.81
C LEU A 58 -0.48 13.40 8.92
N PRO A 59 0.70 12.75 8.82
CA PRO A 59 1.74 12.85 9.83
C PRO A 59 2.49 14.19 9.76
N PRO A 60 3.38 14.48 10.74
CA PRO A 60 4.16 15.71 10.75
C PRO A 60 4.92 15.94 9.44
N GLY A 61 4.88 17.18 8.94
CA GLY A 61 5.50 17.58 7.67
C GLY A 61 4.63 17.35 6.44
N PHE A 62 3.45 16.75 6.59
CA PHE A 62 2.50 16.53 5.51
C PHE A 62 1.32 17.49 5.60
N SER A 63 0.79 17.87 4.44
CA SER A 63 -0.47 18.61 4.28
C SER A 63 -1.26 18.04 3.11
N LEU A 64 -2.59 18.19 3.13
CA LEU A 64 -3.42 17.78 2.00
C LEU A 64 -3.01 18.56 0.74
N HIS A 65 -3.08 17.92 -0.43
CA HIS A 65 -2.71 18.53 -1.71
C HIS A 65 -3.74 18.29 -2.80
N GLY A 66 -4.47 19.34 -3.19
CA GLY A 66 -5.54 19.26 -4.19
C GLY A 66 -6.86 18.80 -3.58
N ASP A 67 -7.71 18.20 -4.40
CA ASP A 67 -9.04 17.73 -3.97
C ASP A 67 -8.93 16.62 -2.92
N PRO A 68 -9.79 16.60 -1.88
CA PRO A 68 -9.76 15.61 -0.80
C PRO A 68 -10.31 14.25 -1.26
N ILE A 69 -9.64 13.62 -2.23
CA ILE A 69 -10.02 12.33 -2.77
C ILE A 69 -9.37 11.22 -1.95
N VAL A 70 -10.17 10.30 -1.46
CA VAL A 70 -9.69 9.04 -0.88
C VAL A 70 -9.72 8.00 -1.98
N THR A 71 -8.65 7.23 -2.11
CA THR A 71 -8.58 6.10 -3.03
C THR A 71 -8.28 4.84 -2.26
N VAL A 72 -9.15 3.84 -2.41
CA VAL A 72 -9.01 2.51 -1.83
C VAL A 72 -8.73 1.54 -2.96
N THR A 73 -7.64 0.79 -2.87
CA THR A 73 -7.23 -0.14 -3.93
C THR A 73 -6.85 -1.48 -3.35
N GLU A 74 -7.54 -2.53 -3.79
CA GLU A 74 -7.11 -3.92 -3.61
C GLU A 74 -6.31 -4.37 -4.83
N THR A 75 -5.22 -5.10 -4.63
CA THR A 75 -4.46 -5.76 -5.69
C THR A 75 -4.15 -7.20 -5.31
N ASN A 76 -4.55 -8.16 -6.14
CA ASN A 76 -4.07 -9.53 -6.05
C ASN A 76 -2.88 -9.70 -7.00
N MET A 77 -1.76 -10.21 -6.49
CA MET A 77 -0.55 -10.47 -7.27
C MET A 77 -0.25 -11.96 -7.33
N THR A 78 0.17 -12.43 -8.49
CA THR A 78 0.59 -13.81 -8.75
C THR A 78 1.94 -13.85 -9.47
N GLU A 79 2.58 -15.03 -9.50
CA GLU A 79 3.86 -15.24 -10.18
C GLU A 79 5.01 -14.38 -9.63
N ILE A 80 4.97 -14.03 -8.34
CA ILE A 80 5.97 -13.14 -7.73
C ILE A 80 7.30 -13.88 -7.60
N GLU A 81 8.34 -13.39 -8.31
CA GLU A 81 9.60 -14.11 -8.45
C GLU A 81 10.33 -14.28 -7.11
N TRP A 82 10.35 -13.25 -6.27
CA TRP A 82 11.02 -13.31 -4.95
C TRP A 82 10.30 -14.25 -3.96
N LEU A 83 9.06 -14.65 -4.27
CA LEU A 83 8.28 -15.68 -3.55
C LEU A 83 8.24 -17.02 -4.30
N ALA A 84 9.15 -17.23 -5.25
CA ALA A 84 9.23 -18.43 -6.08
C ALA A 84 7.90 -18.76 -6.79
N GLY A 85 7.25 -17.73 -7.34
CA GLY A 85 6.02 -17.85 -8.15
C GLY A 85 4.71 -17.80 -7.36
N ARG A 86 4.76 -17.73 -6.02
CA ARG A 86 3.56 -17.54 -5.19
C ARG A 86 3.01 -16.12 -5.30
N GLY A 87 1.81 -15.92 -4.79
CA GLY A 87 1.10 -14.64 -4.78
C GLY A 87 0.74 -14.17 -3.38
N TYR A 88 0.32 -12.92 -3.28
CA TYR A 88 -0.36 -12.35 -2.12
C TYR A 88 -1.22 -11.17 -2.56
N SER A 89 -2.13 -10.74 -1.68
CA SER A 89 -3.04 -9.62 -1.93
C SER A 89 -2.73 -8.48 -0.99
N VAL A 90 -2.98 -7.25 -1.47
CA VAL A 90 -2.83 -6.02 -0.70
C VAL A 90 -4.06 -5.14 -0.83
N LEU A 91 -4.37 -4.36 0.20
CA LEU A 91 -5.43 -3.36 0.24
C LEU A 91 -4.86 -2.07 0.82
N GLY A 92 -4.81 -1.01 0.03
CA GLY A 92 -4.25 0.28 0.44
C GLY A 92 -5.28 1.39 0.43
N VAL A 93 -5.14 2.35 1.35
CA VAL A 93 -5.91 3.59 1.35
C VAL A 93 -4.96 4.78 1.23
N THR A 94 -5.14 5.59 0.18
CA THR A 94 -4.30 6.75 -0.09
C THR A 94 -5.10 8.05 -0.08
N ILE A 95 -4.45 9.13 0.37
CA ILE A 95 -4.94 10.50 0.29
C ILE A 95 -3.88 11.39 -0.38
N PRO A 96 -4.26 12.40 -1.18
CA PRO A 96 -3.30 13.21 -1.90
C PRO A 96 -2.63 14.20 -0.95
N ALA A 97 -1.31 14.16 -0.89
CA ALA A 97 -0.55 14.91 0.09
C ALA A 97 0.67 15.62 -0.53
N LYS A 98 1.17 16.58 0.22
CA LYS A 98 2.45 17.23 0.00
C LYS A 98 3.28 17.09 1.27
N PHE A 99 4.50 16.60 1.12
CA PHE A 99 5.52 16.66 2.15
C PHE A 99 6.36 17.93 1.99
N LYS A 100 6.65 18.59 3.10
CA LYS A 100 7.61 19.70 3.19
C LYS A 100 8.56 19.47 4.35
N GLY A 101 9.77 18.98 4.04
CA GLY A 101 10.87 18.82 4.96
C GLY A 101 11.76 20.05 5.05
N GLU A 102 12.92 19.89 5.65
CA GLU A 102 13.94 20.93 5.72
C GLU A 102 14.66 21.13 4.39
N LYS A 103 14.80 20.06 3.59
CA LYS A 103 15.57 20.05 2.33
C LYS A 103 14.72 19.64 1.14
N ASP A 104 13.83 18.67 1.35
CA ASP A 104 13.02 18.07 0.30
C ASP A 104 11.57 18.58 0.34
N THR A 105 10.96 18.64 -0.83
CA THR A 105 9.51 18.77 -0.99
C THR A 105 9.08 17.69 -1.97
N ALA A 106 7.96 17.03 -1.69
CA ALA A 106 7.41 16.02 -2.57
C ALA A 106 5.88 16.05 -2.57
N VAL A 107 5.28 15.75 -3.71
CA VAL A 107 3.84 15.67 -3.92
C VAL A 107 3.48 14.27 -4.39
N GLY A 108 2.46 13.68 -3.79
CA GLY A 108 1.95 12.38 -4.21
C GLY A 108 0.94 11.79 -3.25
N PRO A 109 0.42 10.59 -3.57
CA PRO A 109 -0.49 9.89 -2.68
C PRO A 109 0.27 9.46 -1.41
N PHE A 110 -0.22 9.87 -0.25
CA PHE A 110 0.22 9.35 1.04
C PHE A 110 -0.54 8.07 1.36
N LEU A 111 0.20 6.97 1.55
CA LEU A 111 -0.37 5.67 1.92
C LEU A 111 -0.62 5.63 3.43
N THR A 112 -1.87 5.85 3.82
CA THR A 112 -2.28 5.91 5.24
C THR A 112 -2.10 4.57 5.94
N VAL A 113 -2.47 3.49 5.25
CA VAL A 113 -2.35 2.10 5.70
C VAL A 113 -2.32 1.17 4.48
N LEU A 114 -1.65 0.03 4.62
CA LEU A 114 -1.68 -1.06 3.66
C LEU A 114 -1.93 -2.38 4.39
N TRP A 115 -3.07 -3.02 4.14
CA TRP A 115 -3.26 -4.39 4.60
C TRP A 115 -2.70 -5.39 3.58
N GLU A 116 -2.11 -6.49 4.05
CA GLU A 116 -1.66 -7.59 3.21
C GLU A 116 -2.03 -8.94 3.86
N ASN A 117 -2.20 -9.97 3.04
CA ASN A 117 -2.55 -11.32 3.52
C ASN A 117 -1.35 -12.28 3.68
N LEU A 118 -0.12 -11.74 3.63
CA LEU A 118 1.12 -12.50 3.81
C LEU A 118 2.11 -11.72 4.69
N ALA A 119 2.73 -12.38 5.66
CA ALA A 119 3.63 -11.73 6.62
C ALA A 119 4.97 -11.27 5.99
N ASP A 120 5.50 -12.03 5.04
CA ASP A 120 6.78 -11.76 4.37
C ASP A 120 6.86 -10.34 3.76
N PRO A 121 5.90 -9.89 2.92
CA PRO A 121 5.89 -8.53 2.38
C PRO A 121 5.60 -7.46 3.45
N ILE A 122 4.89 -7.79 4.53
CA ILE A 122 4.59 -6.87 5.64
C ILE A 122 5.89 -6.50 6.35
N ILE A 123 6.63 -7.51 6.80
CA ILE A 123 7.86 -7.33 7.59
C ILE A 123 8.86 -6.49 6.81
N THR A 124 9.18 -6.92 5.58
CA THR A 124 10.17 -6.25 4.75
C THR A 124 9.73 -4.83 4.34
N GLY A 125 8.45 -4.61 4.03
CA GLY A 125 7.95 -3.29 3.68
C GLY A 125 7.97 -2.29 4.84
N ARG A 126 7.66 -2.74 6.06
CA ARG A 126 7.74 -1.89 7.26
C ARG A 126 9.17 -1.58 7.64
N GLU A 127 9.99 -2.62 7.79
CA GLU A 127 11.35 -2.51 8.34
C GLU A 127 12.31 -1.77 7.41
N GLU A 128 12.18 -1.97 6.11
CA GLU A 128 13.10 -1.40 5.13
C GLU A 128 12.56 -0.10 4.56
N LEU A 129 11.29 -0.09 4.16
CA LEU A 129 10.76 0.94 3.27
C LEU A 129 9.86 1.97 3.96
N GLY A 130 9.38 1.69 5.17
CA GLY A 130 8.48 2.60 5.90
C GLY A 130 7.02 2.53 5.49
N PHE A 131 6.59 1.46 4.83
CA PHE A 131 5.16 1.24 4.52
C PHE A 131 4.38 0.93 5.80
N SER A 132 3.19 1.49 5.95
CA SER A 132 2.27 1.28 7.09
C SER A 132 1.50 -0.04 6.99
N LYS A 133 2.24 -1.17 6.94
CA LYS A 133 1.64 -2.48 6.63
C LYS A 133 1.01 -3.17 7.84
N ILE A 134 -0.14 -3.82 7.67
CA ILE A 134 -0.87 -4.59 8.68
C ILE A 134 -1.38 -5.90 8.06
N TYR A 135 -1.49 -6.98 8.83
CA TYR A 135 -2.05 -8.23 8.31
C TYR A 135 -3.59 -8.19 8.31
N CYS A 136 -4.21 -8.68 7.24
CA CYS A 136 -5.62 -9.12 7.26
C CYS A 136 -5.89 -10.21 6.21
N GLU A 137 -7.06 -10.82 6.27
CA GLU A 137 -7.54 -11.77 5.26
C GLU A 137 -8.14 -11.01 4.08
N ILE A 138 -7.54 -11.19 2.92
CA ILE A 138 -7.94 -10.56 1.64
C ILE A 138 -8.11 -11.68 0.61
N PRO A 139 -9.34 -12.16 0.38
CA PRO A 139 -9.65 -13.11 -0.69
C PRO A 139 -9.40 -12.50 -2.07
N ASP A 140 -9.37 -13.32 -3.11
CA ASP A 140 -9.22 -12.82 -4.48
C ASP A 140 -10.41 -11.94 -4.90
N ILE A 141 -10.14 -10.91 -5.71
CA ILE A 141 -11.14 -10.07 -6.36
C ILE A 141 -12.06 -10.97 -7.19
N ARG A 142 -13.36 -10.86 -6.92
CA ARG A 142 -14.39 -11.57 -7.68
C ARG A 142 -14.81 -10.72 -8.86
N VAL A 143 -14.84 -11.31 -10.05
CA VAL A 143 -15.35 -10.66 -11.27
C VAL A 143 -16.47 -11.51 -11.83
N VAL A 144 -17.66 -10.93 -11.96
CA VAL A 144 -18.85 -11.56 -12.54
C VAL A 144 -19.50 -10.55 -13.48
N ASP A 145 -19.61 -10.92 -14.76
CA ASP A 145 -20.06 -10.02 -15.83
C ASP A 145 -19.30 -8.69 -15.81
N ASN A 146 -20.02 -7.56 -15.76
CA ASN A 146 -19.45 -6.22 -15.71
C ASN A 146 -19.32 -5.69 -14.27
N THR A 147 -19.12 -6.58 -13.30
CA THR A 147 -19.01 -6.23 -11.88
C THR A 147 -17.78 -6.89 -11.26
N ALA A 148 -17.04 -6.11 -10.48
CA ALA A 148 -15.92 -6.60 -9.68
C ALA A 148 -16.12 -6.23 -8.21
N ALA A 149 -15.80 -7.15 -7.30
CA ALA A 149 -15.96 -6.94 -5.86
C ALA A 149 -14.76 -7.45 -5.07
N ALA A 150 -14.46 -6.75 -3.99
CA ALA A 150 -13.34 -6.97 -3.07
C ALA A 150 -13.84 -6.94 -1.62
N GLN A 151 -13.14 -7.61 -0.71
CA GLN A 151 -13.47 -7.60 0.71
C GLN A 151 -12.23 -7.83 1.56
N ALA A 152 -12.23 -7.29 2.77
CA ALA A 152 -11.18 -7.54 3.75
C ALA A 152 -11.77 -7.86 5.13
N SER A 153 -11.12 -8.81 5.81
CA SER A 153 -11.57 -9.30 7.11
C SER A 153 -10.41 -9.64 8.02
N TRP A 154 -10.67 -9.77 9.31
CA TRP A 154 -9.69 -10.28 10.26
C TRP A 154 -10.38 -11.24 11.24
N LEU A 155 -9.95 -12.50 11.21
CA LEU A 155 -10.49 -13.58 12.04
C LEU A 155 -12.02 -13.68 11.97
N GLY A 156 -12.56 -13.52 10.76
CA GLY A 156 -13.99 -13.59 10.48
C GLY A 156 -14.78 -12.29 10.66
N PHE A 157 -14.17 -11.20 11.16
CA PHE A 157 -14.81 -9.88 11.13
C PHE A 157 -14.50 -9.19 9.79
N GLN A 158 -15.48 -9.11 8.89
CA GLN A 158 -15.37 -8.33 7.66
C GLN A 158 -15.49 -6.84 8.00
N PHE A 159 -14.42 -6.09 7.77
CA PHE A 159 -14.39 -4.65 8.08
C PHE A 159 -14.55 -3.76 6.85
N MET A 160 -14.37 -4.30 5.64
CA MET A 160 -14.51 -3.56 4.40
C MET A 160 -15.06 -4.46 3.29
N ASP A 161 -15.99 -3.92 2.50
CA ASP A 161 -16.31 -4.41 1.17
C ASP A 161 -16.39 -3.25 0.17
N MET A 162 -16.03 -3.53 -1.08
CA MET A 162 -16.19 -2.57 -2.17
C MET A 162 -16.57 -3.26 -3.47
N GLU A 163 -17.26 -2.53 -4.32
CA GLU A 163 -17.77 -3.01 -5.60
C GLU A 163 -17.62 -1.94 -6.67
N VAL A 164 -17.26 -2.36 -7.88
CA VAL A 164 -17.33 -1.54 -9.08
C VAL A 164 -18.23 -2.26 -10.09
N THR A 165 -19.36 -1.63 -10.40
CA THR A 165 -20.38 -2.14 -11.33
C THR A 165 -20.28 -1.42 -12.67
N ASN A 166 -21.01 -1.90 -13.67
CA ASN A 166 -21.06 -1.29 -15.01
C ASN A 166 -19.68 -1.11 -15.64
N LEU A 167 -18.76 -2.04 -15.38
CA LEU A 167 -17.40 -2.03 -15.91
C LEU A 167 -17.42 -2.02 -17.44
N VAL A 168 -16.77 -1.01 -18.01
CA VAL A 168 -16.57 -0.87 -19.46
C VAL A 168 -15.12 -0.53 -19.77
N PRO A 169 -14.55 -1.03 -20.89
CA PRO A 169 -13.21 -0.65 -21.30
C PRO A 169 -13.11 0.86 -21.53
N THR A 170 -12.04 1.47 -21.03
CA THR A 170 -11.68 2.84 -21.40
C THR A 170 -10.51 2.84 -22.37
N SER A 171 -10.64 3.60 -23.47
CA SER A 171 -9.56 3.82 -24.44
C SER A 171 -8.68 5.01 -24.07
N GLU A 172 -9.11 5.85 -23.14
CA GLU A 172 -8.38 7.04 -22.73
C GLU A 172 -7.71 6.79 -21.36
N PRO A 173 -6.37 6.88 -21.28
CA PRO A 173 -5.73 6.94 -19.98
C PRO A 173 -6.21 8.22 -19.28
N ALA A 174 -6.68 8.11 -18.04
CA ALA A 174 -6.96 9.28 -17.23
C ALA A 174 -5.69 10.17 -17.20
N PRO A 175 -5.81 11.50 -17.30
CA PRO A 175 -4.65 12.38 -17.24
C PRO A 175 -3.93 12.13 -15.93
N ALA A 176 -2.73 11.55 -16.01
CA ALA A 176 -1.92 11.28 -14.84
C ALA A 176 -1.51 12.62 -14.22
N LYS A 177 -1.97 12.90 -13.00
CA LYS A 177 -1.40 13.99 -12.21
C LYS A 177 0.08 13.66 -12.02
N GLN A 178 0.96 14.55 -12.46
CA GLN A 178 2.40 14.38 -12.27
C GLN A 178 2.67 14.45 -10.76
N VAL A 179 3.11 13.33 -10.19
CA VAL A 179 3.50 13.18 -8.79
C VAL A 179 4.95 12.74 -8.70
N ASP A 180 5.62 13.08 -7.60
CA ASP A 180 7.00 12.68 -7.35
C ASP A 180 7.11 11.20 -6.98
N GLY A 181 6.05 10.64 -6.39
CA GLY A 181 6.00 9.25 -5.93
C GLY A 181 4.97 9.01 -4.83
N GLN A 182 4.83 7.76 -4.40
CA GLN A 182 4.00 7.41 -3.25
C GLN A 182 4.74 7.75 -1.95
N LEU A 183 4.05 8.43 -1.05
CA LEU A 183 4.62 8.92 0.20
C LEU A 183 4.25 8.01 1.36
N HIS A 184 5.21 7.80 2.28
CA HIS A 184 5.02 7.03 3.49
C HIS A 184 5.71 7.70 4.68
N TYR A 185 5.41 7.20 5.88
CA TYR A 185 5.99 7.70 7.12
C TYR A 185 6.49 6.54 7.97
N LYS A 186 7.81 6.42 8.08
CA LYS A 186 8.43 5.35 8.86
C LYS A 186 8.45 5.72 10.33
N TYR A 187 7.99 4.81 11.19
CA TYR A 187 8.13 4.91 12.64
C TYR A 187 8.53 3.55 13.21
N MET A 188 9.64 3.51 13.95
CA MET A 188 10.08 2.35 14.72
C MET A 188 10.24 2.74 16.19
N PRO A 189 9.51 2.11 17.13
CA PRO A 189 9.58 2.46 18.54
C PRO A 189 10.91 2.04 19.16
N ARG A 190 11.42 2.86 20.09
CA ARG A 190 12.56 2.51 20.93
C ARG A 190 12.15 1.51 22.00
N THR A 191 12.93 0.45 22.13
CA THR A 191 12.67 -0.61 23.13
C THR A 191 12.79 -0.07 24.55
N GLY A 192 11.72 -0.17 25.34
CA GLY A 192 11.71 0.21 26.76
C GLY A 192 11.48 1.71 27.03
N GLU A 193 11.51 2.55 25.99
CA GLU A 193 11.22 4.00 26.08
C GLU A 193 9.94 4.32 25.29
N TRP A 194 8.80 3.89 25.81
CA TRP A 194 7.51 4.00 25.12
C TRP A 194 7.16 5.44 24.73
N GLY A 195 6.85 5.65 23.45
CA GLY A 195 6.60 6.98 22.87
C GLY A 195 7.80 7.59 22.13
N THR A 196 9.02 7.07 22.34
CA THR A 196 10.23 7.51 21.66
C THR A 196 10.51 6.63 20.44
N ALA A 197 10.93 7.23 19.33
CA ALA A 197 11.30 6.50 18.12
C ALA A 197 12.81 6.20 18.04
N ASP A 198 13.18 5.02 17.56
CA ASP A 198 14.53 4.70 17.04
C ASP A 198 14.70 5.16 15.58
N SER A 199 13.59 5.26 14.84
CA SER A 199 13.57 5.82 13.48
C SER A 199 12.23 6.48 13.23
N GLN A 200 12.25 7.73 12.76
CA GLN A 200 11.04 8.50 12.44
C GLN A 200 11.34 9.48 11.30
N TYR A 201 10.79 9.24 10.11
CA TYR A 201 11.02 10.10 8.94
C TYR A 201 10.07 9.79 7.78
N ALA A 202 9.87 10.79 6.92
CA ALA A 202 9.19 10.63 5.65
C ALA A 202 10.05 9.85 4.65
N VAL A 203 9.41 9.04 3.82
CA VAL A 203 10.05 8.27 2.76
C VAL A 203 9.17 8.29 1.52
N ILE A 204 9.80 8.12 0.36
CA ILE A 204 9.11 8.11 -0.93
C ILE A 204 9.48 6.87 -1.72
N THR A 205 8.46 6.29 -2.36
CA THR A 205 8.60 5.38 -3.49
C THR A 205 8.52 6.22 -4.77
N PRO A 206 9.63 6.48 -5.47
CA PRO A 206 9.63 7.35 -6.64
C PRO A 206 8.64 6.87 -7.73
N ALA A 207 8.03 7.82 -8.43
CA ALA A 207 7.09 7.55 -9.53
C ALA A 207 7.77 6.95 -10.77
N GLU A 208 9.07 7.14 -10.94
CA GLU A 208 9.86 6.58 -12.04
C GLU A 208 10.31 5.14 -11.76
N GLY A 209 10.82 4.44 -12.78
CA GLY A 209 11.46 3.13 -12.63
C GLY A 209 10.51 1.96 -12.43
N TRP A 210 9.25 2.08 -12.87
CA TRP A 210 8.29 0.97 -12.92
C TRP A 210 8.37 0.23 -14.25
N ASN A 211 8.36 -1.10 -14.20
CA ASN A 211 8.27 -1.96 -15.38
C ASN A 211 6.83 -2.46 -15.64
N ALA A 212 5.87 -2.07 -14.79
CA ALA A 212 4.48 -2.50 -14.92
C ALA A 212 3.83 -1.97 -16.21
N VAL A 213 3.25 -2.88 -16.99
CA VAL A 213 2.46 -2.60 -18.19
C VAL A 213 1.00 -2.93 -17.91
N VAL A 214 0.11 -1.97 -18.14
CA VAL A 214 -1.34 -2.18 -18.05
C VAL A 214 -1.83 -2.89 -19.31
N ASN A 215 -2.38 -4.09 -19.13
CA ASN A 215 -2.91 -4.95 -20.20
C ASN A 215 -4.40 -4.71 -20.43
N GLU A 216 -5.14 -4.34 -19.39
CA GLU A 216 -6.58 -4.08 -19.42
C GLU A 216 -6.92 -2.99 -18.41
N ASN A 217 -7.81 -2.08 -18.79
CA ASN A 217 -8.33 -1.05 -17.91
C ASN A 217 -9.84 -0.86 -18.14
N LEU A 218 -10.63 -1.16 -17.12
CA LEU A 218 -12.08 -0.99 -17.10
C LEU A 218 -12.44 0.07 -16.06
N VAL A 219 -13.47 0.86 -16.33
CA VAL A 219 -14.00 1.87 -15.40
C VAL A 219 -15.49 1.64 -15.17
N GLY A 220 -16.00 2.04 -14.01
CA GLY A 220 -17.40 1.84 -13.65
C GLY A 220 -17.83 2.61 -12.40
N ASP A 221 -19.04 2.33 -11.94
CA ASP A 221 -19.65 2.97 -10.78
C ASP A 221 -19.19 2.29 -9.51
N ALA A 222 -18.66 3.07 -8.56
CA ALA A 222 -18.04 2.55 -7.34
C ALA A 222 -18.94 2.66 -6.11
N THR A 223 -18.82 1.67 -5.22
CA THR A 223 -19.32 1.71 -3.85
C THR A 223 -18.31 1.10 -2.89
N ILE A 224 -18.33 1.54 -1.63
CA ILE A 224 -17.51 0.97 -0.55
C ILE A 224 -18.28 1.09 0.76
N ASN A 225 -18.18 0.08 1.61
CA ASN A 225 -18.67 0.12 2.98
C ASN A 225 -17.56 -0.28 3.95
N TRP A 226 -17.54 0.39 5.10
CA TRP A 226 -16.71 0.05 6.24
C TRP A 226 -17.60 -0.35 7.40
N ASN A 227 -17.33 -1.52 8.00
CA ASN A 227 -18.02 -1.94 9.20
C ASN A 227 -17.26 -1.43 10.41
N GLU A 228 -17.86 -0.49 11.14
CA GLU A 228 -17.30 0.02 12.39
C GLU A 228 -17.04 -1.15 13.36
N ALA A 229 -15.81 -1.21 13.87
CA ALA A 229 -15.34 -2.29 14.71
C ALA A 229 -15.32 -1.87 16.18
N ARG A 230 -15.79 -2.75 17.06
CA ARG A 230 -15.43 -2.65 18.49
C ARG A 230 -14.02 -3.18 18.68
N TRP A 231 -13.46 -2.93 19.87
CA TRP A 231 -12.16 -3.49 20.22
C TRP A 231 -12.17 -5.04 20.17
N GLU A 232 -13.26 -5.69 20.58
CA GLU A 232 -13.38 -7.16 20.56
C GLU A 232 -13.41 -7.73 19.14
N ASP A 233 -13.85 -6.95 18.15
CA ASP A 233 -13.93 -7.37 16.75
C ASP A 233 -12.56 -7.21 16.05
N LEU A 234 -11.79 -6.15 16.41
CA LEU A 234 -10.53 -5.79 15.75
C LEU A 234 -9.48 -5.16 16.70
N PRO A 235 -8.96 -5.91 17.69
CA PRO A 235 -8.29 -5.36 18.87
C PRO A 235 -6.98 -4.60 18.60
N THR A 236 -6.35 -4.82 17.46
CA THR A 236 -5.03 -4.25 17.14
C THR A 236 -5.10 -3.09 16.14
N PHE A 237 -6.22 -2.89 15.45
CA PHE A 237 -6.38 -1.83 14.46
C PHE A 237 -7.83 -1.36 14.20
N TYR A 238 -8.78 -1.57 15.13
CA TYR A 238 -10.14 -1.02 15.03
C TYR A 238 -10.13 0.49 14.78
N GLN A 239 -9.20 1.23 15.39
CA GLN A 239 -9.06 2.67 15.21
C GLN A 239 -8.75 3.07 13.76
N ALA A 240 -8.05 2.23 13.00
CA ALA A 240 -7.77 2.49 11.58
C ALA A 240 -9.05 2.31 10.75
N VAL A 241 -9.79 1.22 10.98
CA VAL A 241 -11.07 0.96 10.30
C VAL A 241 -12.11 2.01 10.63
N ASN A 242 -12.26 2.36 11.91
CA ASN A 242 -13.27 3.33 12.35
C ASN A 242 -12.96 4.73 11.82
N ALA A 243 -11.67 5.10 11.71
CA ALA A 243 -11.29 6.37 11.07
C ALA A 243 -11.78 6.45 9.62
N PHE A 244 -11.80 5.33 8.87
CA PHE A 244 -12.36 5.30 7.51
C PHE A 244 -13.88 5.20 7.48
N ALA A 245 -14.48 4.46 8.42
CA ALA A 245 -15.94 4.37 8.57
C ALA A 245 -16.59 5.71 8.92
N GLU A 246 -15.88 6.57 9.66
CA GLU A 246 -16.32 7.92 10.03
C GLU A 246 -16.12 8.96 8.92
N LEU A 247 -15.41 8.64 7.82
CA LEU A 247 -15.20 9.60 6.75
C LEU A 247 -16.51 9.95 6.05
N GLU A 248 -16.74 11.25 5.87
CA GLU A 248 -17.82 11.73 5.02
C GLU A 248 -17.53 11.33 3.56
N ILE A 249 -18.40 10.51 2.96
CA ILE A 249 -18.39 10.25 1.53
C ILE A 249 -19.32 11.28 0.88
N LYS A 250 -18.75 12.29 0.22
CA LYS A 250 -19.52 13.36 -0.43
C LYS A 250 -20.02 12.95 -1.81
N GLU A 251 -19.14 12.31 -2.57
CA GLU A 251 -19.40 11.90 -3.94
C GLU A 251 -18.43 10.78 -4.33
N PHE A 252 -18.95 9.72 -4.96
CA PHE A 252 -18.09 8.73 -5.62
C PHE A 252 -17.54 9.31 -6.91
N VAL A 253 -16.22 9.34 -7.05
CA VAL A 253 -15.53 9.78 -8.28
C VAL A 253 -15.62 8.68 -9.34
N GLY A 254 -15.60 7.42 -8.91
CA GLY A 254 -15.71 6.25 -9.77
C GLY A 254 -14.81 5.10 -9.29
N GLY A 255 -14.80 4.02 -10.04
CA GLY A 255 -13.94 2.87 -9.78
C GLY A 255 -13.33 2.30 -11.05
N SER A 256 -12.32 1.45 -10.86
CA SER A 256 -11.62 0.81 -11.96
C SER A 256 -11.19 -0.62 -11.64
N LEU A 257 -11.19 -1.48 -12.66
CA LEU A 257 -10.53 -2.78 -12.64
C LEU A 257 -9.37 -2.75 -13.65
N THR A 258 -8.16 -3.01 -13.17
CA THR A 258 -6.95 -3.00 -14.00
C THR A 258 -6.27 -4.36 -13.94
N ARG A 259 -5.74 -4.83 -15.07
CA ARG A 259 -4.82 -5.98 -15.11
C ARG A 259 -3.47 -5.53 -15.64
N SER A 260 -2.41 -5.90 -14.97
CA SER A 260 -1.05 -5.52 -15.35
C SER A 260 -0.05 -6.65 -15.19
N THR A 261 1.07 -6.53 -15.89
CA THR A 261 2.23 -7.40 -15.76
C THR A 261 3.46 -6.56 -15.47
N GLY A 262 4.31 -7.01 -14.56
CA GLY A 262 5.51 -6.30 -14.15
C GLY A 262 5.29 -5.46 -12.90
N GLY A 263 6.35 -4.84 -12.41
CA GLY A 263 6.34 -4.11 -11.16
C GLY A 263 7.67 -3.42 -10.89
N LYS A 264 8.05 -3.43 -9.61
CA LYS A 264 9.27 -2.80 -9.11
C LYS A 264 9.70 -3.47 -7.80
N ASP A 265 10.99 -3.66 -7.60
CA ASP A 265 11.53 -4.25 -6.36
C ASP A 265 11.59 -3.25 -5.18
N LEU A 266 11.38 -1.97 -5.48
CA LEU A 266 11.40 -0.83 -4.55
C LEU A 266 12.80 -0.57 -3.96
N SER A 267 13.87 -0.98 -4.65
CA SER A 267 15.26 -0.72 -4.24
C SER A 267 15.64 0.76 -4.22
N ASP A 268 14.89 1.62 -4.92
CA ASP A 268 15.12 3.06 -5.01
C ASP A 268 14.33 3.89 -3.98
N GLN A 269 13.65 3.23 -3.05
CA GLN A 269 13.02 3.88 -1.90
C GLN A 269 14.04 4.77 -1.18
N ARG A 270 13.65 6.01 -0.86
CA ARG A 270 14.56 6.95 -0.19
C ARG A 270 13.87 7.77 0.88
N ILE A 271 14.68 8.26 1.81
CA ILE A 271 14.28 9.22 2.85
C ILE A 271 14.07 10.59 2.21
N LEU A 272 13.07 11.33 2.71
CA LEU A 272 12.88 12.76 2.47
C LEU A 272 13.29 13.52 3.74
N TYR A 273 14.13 14.55 3.60
CA TYR A 273 14.69 15.35 4.70
C TYR A 273 14.04 16.73 4.82
#